data_AF-A0A945Z0L4-F1
#
_entry.id   AF-A0A945Z0L4-F1
#
_cell.length_a   1.000
_cell.length_b   1.000
_cell.length_c   1.000
_cell.angle_alpha   90.00
_cell.angle_beta   90.00
_cell.angle_gamma   90.00
#
_symmetry.space_group_name_H-M   'P 1'
#
loop_
_entity.id
_entity.type
_entity.pdbx_description
1 polymer ?
#
loop_
_entity_poly.entity_id
_entity_poly.type
_entity_poly.pdbx_seq_one_letter_code
_entity_poly.pdbx_strand_id
1 'polypeptide(L)'
;MTDTETSIVGIVVKQILDKISSAWKPYDEMEWNISDTAMEPRYLNIASEADVVLLVSFTFNLESSFGEMKFCVPVSSVDKTFDHFFSNKQSNSIETDNESADALKKLSGGIKLSVAGVLDETDFTVNDIVNLKAGDVLRLDSKITNNLKVVVEGKNKYYGKLGLFGSKKAIQIVGLSGDDLV
;
A
#
# COMPACT_ATOMS: atom_id res chain seq x y z
N MET A 1 -43.42 7.63 0.90
CA MET A 1 -42.75 8.35 -0.19
C MET A 1 -43.78 8.61 -1.26
N THR A 2 -43.83 9.83 -1.79
CA THR A 2 -44.72 10.19 -2.90
C THR A 2 -44.06 9.88 -4.24
N ASP A 3 -44.84 9.69 -5.31
CA ASP A 3 -44.29 9.40 -6.66
C ASP A 3 -43.27 10.44 -7.12
N THR A 4 -43.45 11.69 -6.70
CA THR A 4 -42.50 12.79 -6.94
C THR A 4 -41.18 12.61 -6.21
N GLU A 5 -41.21 12.15 -4.95
CA GLU A 5 -39.99 11.88 -4.17
C GLU A 5 -39.23 10.69 -4.75
N THR A 6 -39.93 9.62 -5.15
CA THR A 6 -39.32 8.44 -5.78
C THR A 6 -38.61 8.82 -7.08
N SER A 7 -39.23 9.68 -7.88
CA SER A 7 -38.63 10.20 -9.10
C SER A 7 -37.34 10.99 -8.84
N ILE A 8 -37.33 11.84 -7.81
CA ILE A 8 -36.15 12.63 -7.43
C ILE A 8 -35.02 11.71 -6.95
N VAL A 9 -35.33 10.73 -6.09
CA VAL A 9 -34.32 9.78 -5.60
C VAL A 9 -33.76 8.94 -6.74
N GLY A 10 -34.59 8.54 -7.70
CA GLY A 10 -34.14 7.83 -8.91
C GLY A 10 -33.08 8.62 -9.69
N ILE A 11 -33.21 9.95 -9.80
CA ILE A 11 -32.21 10.81 -10.45
C ILE A 11 -30.88 10.77 -9.71
N VAL A 12 -30.89 10.86 -8.37
CA VAL A 12 -29.69 10.84 -7.55
C VAL A 12 -29.00 9.47 -7.63
N VAL A 13 -29.77 8.38 -7.51
CA VAL A 13 -29.26 7.00 -7.61
C VAL A 13 -28.62 6.78 -8.99
N LYS A 14 -29.24 7.27 -10.07
CA LYS A 14 -28.68 7.15 -11.42
C LYS A 14 -27.32 7.83 -11.54
N GLN A 15 -27.16 9.04 -10.99
CA GLN A 15 -25.86 9.71 -10.99
C GLN A 15 -24.79 8.93 -10.22
N ILE A 16 -25.17 8.30 -9.10
CA ILE A 16 -24.27 7.46 -8.32
C ILE A 16 -23.86 6.22 -9.14
N LEU A 17 -24.81 5.56 -9.81
CA LEU A 17 -24.55 4.42 -10.68
C LEU A 17 -23.62 4.79 -11.85
N ASP A 18 -23.82 5.95 -12.49
CA ASP A 18 -22.93 6.42 -13.57
C ASP A 18 -21.48 6.62 -13.08
N LYS A 19 -21.30 7.09 -11.84
CA LYS A 19 -19.99 7.21 -11.21
C LYS A 19 -19.38 5.85 -10.88
N ILE A 20 -20.18 4.91 -10.38
CA ILE A 20 -19.74 3.53 -10.12
C ILE A 20 -19.32 2.85 -11.43
N SER A 21 -20.12 2.96 -12.49
CA SER A 21 -19.78 2.43 -13.83
C SER A 21 -18.47 3.01 -14.34
N SER A 22 -18.29 4.34 -14.24
CA SER A 22 -17.04 4.99 -14.64
C SER A 22 -15.82 4.51 -13.85
N ALA A 23 -15.97 4.29 -12.54
CA ALA A 23 -14.92 3.79 -11.68
C ALA A 23 -14.56 2.31 -11.95
N TRP A 24 -15.53 1.53 -12.42
CA TRP A 24 -15.35 0.12 -12.78
C TRP A 24 -14.86 -0.11 -14.20
N LYS A 25 -14.96 0.89 -15.08
CA LYS A 25 -14.53 0.82 -16.50
C LYS A 25 -13.10 0.27 -16.74
N PRO A 26 -12.08 0.53 -15.90
CA PRO A 26 -10.75 -0.06 -16.08
C PRO A 26 -10.70 -1.58 -15.89
N TYR A 27 -11.71 -2.17 -15.27
CA TYR A 27 -11.78 -3.59 -14.94
C TYR A 27 -12.76 -4.33 -15.85
N ASP A 28 -13.94 -3.75 -16.07
CA ASP A 28 -14.97 -4.32 -16.94
C ASP A 28 -15.95 -3.25 -17.42
N GLU A 29 -16.45 -3.39 -18.65
CA GLU A 29 -17.44 -2.47 -19.23
C GLU A 29 -18.84 -2.92 -18.79
N MET A 30 -19.21 -2.54 -17.56
CA MET A 30 -20.49 -2.90 -16.96
C MET A 30 -21.57 -1.85 -17.22
N GLU A 31 -22.72 -2.31 -17.72
CA GLU A 31 -23.96 -1.53 -17.80
C GLU A 31 -24.79 -1.71 -16.52
N TRP A 32 -25.05 -0.60 -15.84
CA TRP A 32 -25.81 -0.58 -14.58
C TRP A 32 -27.24 -0.12 -14.83
N ASN A 33 -28.22 -0.92 -14.40
CA ASN A 33 -29.63 -0.60 -14.52
C ASN A 33 -30.36 -0.82 -13.18
N ILE A 34 -31.33 0.03 -12.88
CA ILE A 34 -32.18 -0.11 -11.68
C ILE A 34 -33.28 -1.12 -12.01
N SER A 35 -33.26 -2.28 -11.37
CA SER A 35 -34.27 -3.33 -11.60
C SER A 35 -35.53 -3.14 -10.76
N ASP A 36 -35.38 -2.77 -9.49
CA ASP A 36 -36.48 -2.63 -8.54
C ASP A 36 -36.17 -1.56 -7.50
N THR A 37 -37.21 -0.99 -6.88
CA THR A 37 -37.09 0.02 -5.82
C THR A 37 -38.18 -0.22 -4.79
N ALA A 38 -37.78 -0.48 -3.56
CA ALA A 38 -38.69 -0.68 -2.44
C ALA A 38 -38.35 0.25 -1.28
N MET A 39 -39.37 0.62 -0.50
CA MET A 39 -39.20 1.38 0.74
C MET A 39 -38.57 0.52 1.86
N GLU A 40 -38.80 -0.79 1.80
CA GLU A 40 -38.43 -1.71 2.85
C GLU A 40 -37.52 -2.80 2.28
N PRO A 41 -36.31 -3.01 2.85
CA PRO A 41 -35.32 -3.93 2.30
C PRO A 41 -35.81 -5.37 2.15
N ARG A 42 -36.76 -5.82 2.99
CA ARG A 42 -37.30 -7.18 2.95
C ARG A 42 -38.03 -7.53 1.64
N TYR A 43 -38.42 -6.51 0.86
CA TYR A 43 -39.04 -6.70 -0.45
C TYR A 43 -38.01 -6.81 -1.59
N LEU A 44 -36.73 -6.55 -1.31
CA LEU A 44 -35.65 -6.68 -2.27
C LEU A 44 -34.92 -8.00 -2.01
N ASN A 45 -35.01 -8.93 -2.96
CA ASN A 45 -34.29 -10.20 -2.87
C ASN A 45 -33.00 -10.12 -3.71
N ILE A 46 -31.95 -9.53 -3.14
CA ILE A 46 -30.66 -9.31 -3.83
C ILE A 46 -29.65 -10.44 -3.61
N ALA A 47 -29.84 -11.27 -2.59
CA ALA A 47 -28.95 -12.37 -2.21
C ALA A 47 -29.71 -13.37 -1.33
N SER A 48 -29.23 -14.62 -1.31
CA SER A 48 -29.71 -15.61 -0.37
C SER A 48 -29.21 -15.30 1.04
N GLU A 49 -29.91 -15.72 2.09
CA GLU A 49 -29.47 -15.51 3.49
C GLU A 49 -28.08 -16.10 3.80
N ALA A 50 -27.64 -17.08 3.01
CA ALA A 50 -26.34 -17.73 3.16
C ALA A 50 -25.20 -17.03 2.39
N ASP A 51 -25.49 -16.03 1.55
CA ASP A 51 -24.47 -15.37 0.73
C ASP A 51 -23.63 -14.39 1.56
N VAL A 52 -22.32 -14.42 1.37
CA VAL A 52 -21.42 -13.38 1.93
C VAL A 52 -21.62 -12.09 1.14
N VAL A 53 -21.85 -10.99 1.86
CA VAL A 53 -22.08 -9.67 1.27
C VAL A 53 -20.96 -8.69 1.66
N LEU A 54 -20.47 -7.94 0.68
CA LEU A 54 -19.63 -6.77 0.88
C LEU A 54 -20.55 -5.57 1.15
N LEU A 55 -20.40 -4.95 2.32
CA LEU A 55 -21.15 -3.76 2.70
C LEU A 55 -20.23 -2.54 2.71
N VAL A 56 -20.55 -1.55 1.88
CA VAL A 56 -19.87 -0.26 1.85
C VAL A 56 -20.80 0.80 2.41
N SER A 57 -20.42 1.36 3.56
CA SER A 57 -21.17 2.42 4.24
C SER A 57 -20.59 3.80 3.90
N PHE A 58 -21.43 4.66 3.33
CA PHE A 58 -21.13 6.07 3.08
C PHE A 58 -21.90 6.91 4.10
N THR A 59 -21.18 7.49 5.05
CA THR A 59 -21.74 8.48 5.97
C THR A 59 -21.54 9.88 5.41
N PHE A 60 -22.63 10.65 5.33
CA PHE A 60 -22.61 12.04 4.91
C PHE A 60 -23.08 12.93 6.05
N ASN A 61 -22.33 14.01 6.25
CA ASN A 61 -22.62 15.01 7.26
C ASN A 61 -22.77 16.36 6.56
N LEU A 62 -24.00 16.86 6.50
CA LEU A 62 -24.32 18.22 6.07
C LEU A 62 -24.55 19.07 7.33
N GLU A 63 -24.35 20.38 7.22
CA GLU A 63 -24.47 21.31 8.36
C GLU A 63 -25.77 21.17 9.16
N SER A 64 -26.88 20.78 8.50
CA SER A 64 -28.20 20.61 9.11
C SER A 64 -28.73 19.17 9.11
N SER A 65 -28.00 18.19 8.56
CA SER A 65 -28.48 16.81 8.48
C SER A 65 -27.36 15.78 8.39
N PHE A 66 -27.52 14.67 9.10
CA PHE A 66 -26.66 13.50 8.99
C PHE A 66 -27.42 12.35 8.33
N GLY A 67 -26.74 11.54 7.53
CA GLY A 67 -27.31 10.31 7.00
C GLY A 67 -26.26 9.30 6.55
N GLU A 68 -26.74 8.09 6.27
CA GLU A 68 -25.93 6.98 5.81
C GLU A 68 -26.55 6.38 4.54
N MET A 69 -25.71 6.06 3.57
CA MET A 69 -26.05 5.27 2.39
C MET A 69 -25.24 3.99 2.43
N LYS A 70 -25.89 2.84 2.25
CA LYS A 70 -25.26 1.54 2.22
C LYS A 70 -25.32 0.96 0.83
N PHE A 71 -24.16 0.59 0.30
CA PHE A 71 -24.04 -0.18 -0.93
C PHE A 71 -23.72 -1.63 -0.56
N CYS A 72 -24.64 -2.53 -0.88
CA CYS A 72 -24.57 -3.94 -0.48
C CYS A 72 -24.37 -4.79 -1.75
N VAL A 73 -23.25 -5.52 -1.81
CA VAL A 73 -22.86 -6.29 -2.99
C VAL A 73 -22.59 -7.74 -2.59
N PRO A 74 -23.38 -8.71 -3.09
CA PRO A 74 -23.08 -10.13 -2.87
C PRO A 74 -21.74 -10.50 -3.52
N VAL A 75 -20.88 -11.21 -2.79
CA VAL A 75 -19.55 -11.62 -3.30
C VAL A 75 -19.68 -12.46 -4.57
N SER A 76 -20.71 -13.30 -4.64
CA SER A 76 -21.04 -14.12 -5.81
C SER A 76 -21.26 -13.31 -7.11
N SER A 77 -21.66 -12.04 -6.99
CA SER A 77 -21.86 -11.15 -8.14
C SER A 77 -20.56 -10.55 -8.68
N VAL A 78 -19.48 -10.55 -7.89
CA VAL A 78 -18.21 -9.87 -8.22
C VAL A 78 -17.05 -10.85 -8.40
N ASP A 79 -17.19 -12.12 -7.96
CA ASP A 79 -16.13 -13.15 -8.06
C ASP A 79 -15.49 -13.23 -9.46
N LYS A 80 -16.29 -13.14 -10.53
CA LYS A 80 -15.79 -13.17 -11.91
C LYS A 80 -14.93 -11.96 -12.29
N THR A 81 -15.17 -10.80 -11.68
CA THR A 81 -14.41 -9.58 -11.94
C THR A 81 -13.18 -9.47 -11.03
N PHE A 82 -13.20 -10.11 -9.86
CA PHE A 82 -12.06 -10.13 -8.94
C PHE A 82 -10.84 -10.89 -9.50
N ASP A 83 -11.05 -11.96 -10.28
CA ASP A 83 -9.95 -12.66 -10.94
C ASP A 83 -9.14 -11.74 -11.88
N HIS A 84 -9.81 -10.83 -12.60
CA HIS A 84 -9.15 -9.81 -13.42
C HIS A 84 -8.42 -8.75 -12.57
N PHE A 85 -8.97 -8.42 -11.40
CA PHE A 85 -8.42 -7.48 -10.43
C PHE A 85 -7.04 -7.90 -9.90
N PHE A 86 -6.84 -9.19 -9.64
CA PHE A 86 -5.54 -9.73 -9.21
C PHE A 86 -4.58 -9.96 -10.39
N SER A 87 -5.10 -10.31 -11.57
CA SER A 87 -4.32 -10.42 -12.81
C SER A 87 -3.68 -9.09 -13.22
N ASN A 88 -4.44 -7.99 -13.23
CA ASN A 88 -3.93 -6.67 -13.64
C ASN A 88 -2.99 -6.03 -12.62
N LYS A 89 -3.00 -6.45 -11.34
CA LYS A 89 -1.97 -6.01 -10.39
C LYS A 89 -0.59 -6.58 -10.71
N GLN A 90 -0.50 -7.75 -11.35
CA GLN A 90 0.78 -8.28 -11.80
C GLN A 90 1.30 -7.51 -13.04
N SER A 91 0.40 -7.06 -13.93
CA SER A 91 0.79 -6.30 -15.13
C SER A 91 1.09 -4.81 -14.86
N ASN A 92 0.36 -4.14 -13.96
CA ASN A 92 0.56 -2.72 -13.65
C ASN A 92 1.70 -2.43 -12.66
N SER A 93 2.47 -3.43 -12.26
CA SER A 93 3.67 -3.21 -11.46
C SER A 93 4.87 -2.70 -12.27
N ILE A 94 4.76 -2.63 -13.61
CA ILE A 94 5.86 -2.18 -14.49
C ILE A 94 5.58 -0.80 -15.13
N GLU A 95 4.32 -0.39 -15.24
CA GLU A 95 3.94 0.94 -15.76
C GLU A 95 3.53 1.86 -14.62
N THR A 96 4.48 2.14 -13.72
CA THR A 96 4.34 3.31 -12.84
C THR A 96 4.50 4.54 -13.73
N ASP A 97 3.36 5.14 -14.07
CA ASP A 97 3.16 6.52 -14.51
C ASP A 97 4.43 7.39 -14.39
N ASN A 98 5.21 7.46 -15.48
CA ASN A 98 6.58 8.02 -15.47
C ASN A 98 6.59 9.49 -14.99
N GLU A 99 5.51 10.25 -15.25
CA GLU A 99 5.38 11.63 -14.76
C GLU A 99 5.28 11.71 -13.23
N SER A 100 4.49 10.83 -12.61
CA SER A 100 4.32 10.76 -11.15
C SER A 100 5.62 10.31 -10.46
N ALA A 101 6.32 9.33 -11.06
CA ALA A 101 7.62 8.86 -10.56
C ALA A 101 8.72 9.93 -10.70
N ASP A 102 8.74 10.68 -11.80
CA ASP A 102 9.72 11.75 -12.00
C ASP A 102 9.43 12.99 -11.17
N ALA A 103 8.15 13.30 -10.89
CA ALA A 103 7.76 14.31 -9.91
C ALA A 103 8.25 13.94 -8.51
N LEU A 104 8.07 12.67 -8.10
CA LEU A 104 8.59 12.16 -6.82
C LEU A 104 10.11 12.16 -6.76
N LYS A 105 10.81 11.77 -7.84
CA LYS A 105 12.27 11.87 -7.92
C LYS A 105 12.75 13.31 -7.77
N LYS A 106 12.10 14.27 -8.44
CA LYS A 106 12.41 15.72 -8.33
C LYS A 106 12.19 16.25 -6.91
N LEU A 107 11.13 15.83 -6.23
CA LEU A 107 10.88 16.19 -4.83
C LEU A 107 11.87 15.52 -3.87
N SER A 108 12.28 14.28 -4.13
CA SER A 108 13.23 13.54 -3.29
C SER A 108 14.70 13.95 -3.48
N GLY A 109 15.06 14.51 -4.65
CA GLY A 109 16.45 14.81 -5.01
C GLY A 109 17.14 15.84 -4.10
N GLY A 110 16.37 16.61 -3.34
CA GLY A 110 16.89 17.55 -2.34
C GLY A 110 17.11 16.97 -0.94
N ILE A 111 16.62 15.76 -0.66
CA ILE A 111 16.68 15.17 0.68
C ILE A 111 18.04 14.49 0.85
N LYS A 112 18.87 15.07 1.71
CA LYS A 112 20.13 14.45 2.13
C LYS A 112 19.80 13.34 3.13
N LEU A 113 20.10 12.10 2.77
CA LEU A 113 19.98 10.95 3.64
C LEU A 113 21.37 10.51 4.11
N SER A 114 21.48 10.20 5.40
CA SER A 114 22.65 9.55 5.98
C SER A 114 22.60 8.05 5.68
N VAL A 115 23.60 7.57 4.95
CA VAL A 115 23.77 6.15 4.63
C VAL A 115 25.08 5.66 5.24
N ALA A 116 25.00 4.64 6.09
CA ALA A 116 26.15 4.06 6.77
C ALA A 116 26.14 2.53 6.66
N GLY A 117 27.30 1.94 6.41
CA GLY A 117 27.50 0.50 6.56
C GLY A 117 28.03 0.18 7.95
N VAL A 118 27.28 -0.60 8.71
CA VAL A 118 27.69 -1.04 10.06
C VAL A 118 28.49 -2.33 9.90
N LEU A 119 29.79 -2.29 10.23
CA LEU A 119 30.66 -3.46 10.16
C LEU A 119 30.27 -4.49 11.22
N ASP A 120 30.06 -4.03 12.46
CA ASP A 120 29.65 -4.87 13.57
C ASP A 120 29.11 -4.04 14.74
N GLU A 121 28.43 -4.70 15.66
CA GLU A 121 28.00 -4.16 16.95
C GLU A 121 28.69 -4.99 18.04
N THR A 122 29.48 -4.34 18.90
CA THR A 122 30.23 -5.02 19.97
C THR A 122 29.93 -4.34 21.30
N ASP A 123 29.63 -5.13 22.31
CA ASP A 123 29.34 -4.65 23.66
C ASP A 123 30.65 -4.38 24.43
N PHE A 124 30.73 -3.22 25.07
CA PHE A 124 31.85 -2.84 25.94
C PHE A 124 31.34 -2.47 27.31
N THR A 125 32.12 -2.75 28.36
CA THR A 125 31.80 -2.22 29.68
C THR A 125 32.15 -0.73 29.75
N VAL A 126 31.46 0.03 30.60
CA VAL A 126 31.73 1.46 30.79
C VAL A 126 33.19 1.70 31.20
N ASN A 127 33.77 0.78 31.98
CA ASN A 127 35.16 0.86 32.39
C ASN A 127 36.14 0.71 31.20
N ASP A 128 35.83 -0.15 30.24
CA ASP A 128 36.66 -0.31 29.03
C ASP A 128 36.63 0.95 28.16
N ILE A 129 35.46 1.60 28.08
CA ILE A 129 35.27 2.87 27.33
C ILE A 129 36.08 4.00 27.96
N VAL A 130 36.13 4.09 29.29
CA VAL A 130 36.87 5.15 30.00
C VAL A 130 38.39 4.98 29.87
N ASN A 131 38.87 3.73 29.75
CA ASN A 131 40.29 3.42 29.68
C ASN A 131 40.87 3.38 28.25
N LEU A 132 40.03 3.55 27.23
CA LEU A 132 40.43 3.56 25.82
C LEU A 132 41.41 4.69 25.49
N LYS A 133 42.52 4.34 24.84
CA LYS A 133 43.56 5.28 24.39
C LYS A 133 43.79 5.19 22.89
N ALA A 134 44.29 6.27 22.31
CA ALA A 134 44.72 6.28 20.93
C ALA A 134 45.81 5.23 20.71
N GLY A 135 45.54 4.26 19.85
CA GLY A 135 46.43 3.11 19.59
C GLY A 135 45.84 1.76 20.02
N ASP A 136 44.76 1.75 20.78
CA ASP A 136 44.09 0.52 21.18
C ASP A 136 43.37 -0.13 19.99
N VAL A 137 43.43 -1.47 19.93
CA VAL A 137 42.84 -2.27 18.86
C VAL A 137 41.51 -2.83 19.34
N LEU A 138 40.43 -2.39 18.72
CA LEU A 138 39.09 -2.94 18.94
C LEU A 138 38.90 -4.15 18.04
N ARG A 139 38.70 -5.32 18.66
CA ARG A 139 38.42 -6.56 17.93
C ARG A 139 36.91 -6.67 17.72
N LEU A 140 36.53 -6.85 16.46
CA LEU A 140 35.15 -7.15 16.07
C LEU A 140 35.00 -8.68 15.95
N ASP A 141 33.81 -9.20 16.24
CA ASP A 141 33.52 -10.63 16.19
C ASP A 141 33.08 -11.09 14.79
N SER A 142 32.64 -10.15 13.95
CA SER A 142 32.27 -10.35 12.57
C SER A 142 33.46 -10.68 11.66
N LYS A 143 33.23 -11.61 10.74
CA LYS A 143 34.17 -11.92 9.65
C LYS A 143 33.96 -10.94 8.50
N ILE A 144 35.04 -10.55 7.82
CA ILE A 144 35.02 -9.69 6.61
C ILE A 144 34.13 -10.27 5.50
N THR A 145 33.91 -11.59 5.50
CA THR A 145 33.08 -12.30 4.52
C THR A 145 31.58 -12.17 4.77
N ASN A 146 31.16 -11.73 5.97
CA ASN A 146 29.75 -11.59 6.31
C ASN A 146 29.11 -10.39 5.59
N ASN A 147 27.81 -10.50 5.33
CA ASN A 147 27.03 -9.37 4.85
C ASN A 147 26.88 -8.35 5.99
N LEU A 148 27.22 -7.10 5.72
CA LEU A 148 27.09 -5.98 6.64
C LEU A 148 25.71 -5.32 6.50
N LYS A 149 25.20 -4.76 7.60
CA LYS A 149 23.94 -4.00 7.62
C LYS A 149 24.19 -2.64 6.99
N VAL A 150 23.38 -2.27 6.00
CA VAL A 150 23.37 -0.94 5.40
C VAL A 150 22.18 -0.19 5.94
N VAL A 151 22.49 0.84 6.70
CA VAL A 151 21.56 1.62 7.50
C VAL A 151 21.32 2.95 6.80
N VAL A 152 20.05 3.31 6.63
CA VAL A 152 19.61 4.61 6.11
C VAL A 152 18.84 5.29 7.23
N GLU A 153 19.28 6.48 7.66
CA GLU A 153 18.66 7.22 8.78
C GLU A 153 18.51 6.38 10.05
N GLY A 154 19.55 5.60 10.40
CA GLY A 154 19.54 4.74 11.60
C GLY A 154 18.71 3.47 11.49
N LYS A 155 18.01 3.21 10.37
CA LYS A 155 17.24 1.98 10.14
C LYS A 155 17.93 1.05 9.15
N ASN A 156 18.04 -0.24 9.50
CA ASN A 156 18.57 -1.25 8.59
C ASN A 156 17.65 -1.40 7.38
N LYS A 157 18.19 -1.19 6.17
CA LYS A 157 17.41 -1.24 4.94
C LYS A 157 17.92 -2.29 3.96
N TYR A 158 19.23 -2.49 3.90
CA TYR A 158 19.85 -3.45 2.99
C TYR A 158 20.94 -4.27 3.68
N TYR A 159 21.29 -5.39 3.07
CA TYR A 159 22.50 -6.14 3.35
C TYR A 159 23.48 -5.94 2.20
N GLY A 160 24.76 -5.77 2.53
CA GLY A 160 25.80 -5.58 1.54
C GLY A 160 27.11 -6.29 1.85
N LYS A 161 27.98 -6.41 0.86
CA LYS A 161 29.35 -6.90 1.02
C LYS A 161 30.31 -5.73 0.89
N LEU A 162 31.28 -5.65 1.81
CA LEU A 162 32.33 -4.67 1.73
C LEU A 162 33.27 -5.01 0.58
N GLY A 163 33.60 -4.01 -0.23
CA GLY A 163 34.47 -4.17 -1.38
C GLY A 163 35.20 -2.89 -1.75
N LEU A 164 35.89 -2.96 -2.89
CA LEU A 164 36.56 -1.83 -3.51
C LEU A 164 35.93 -1.59 -4.88
N PHE A 165 35.50 -0.36 -5.12
CA PHE A 165 35.12 0.07 -6.47
C PHE A 165 36.23 1.00 -6.99
N GLY A 166 37.07 0.45 -7.86
CA GLY A 166 38.34 1.09 -8.23
C GLY A 166 39.25 1.21 -7.01
N SER A 167 39.63 2.45 -6.65
CA SER A 167 40.47 2.74 -5.48
C SER A 167 39.67 3.18 -4.23
N LYS A 168 38.34 3.21 -4.30
CA LYS A 168 37.49 3.67 -3.19
C LYS A 168 36.82 2.49 -2.50
N LYS A 169 36.70 2.57 -1.17
CA LYS A 169 35.88 1.66 -0.37
C LYS A 169 34.42 1.79 -0.82
N ALA A 170 33.78 0.66 -1.08
CA ALA A 170 32.41 0.59 -1.55
C ALA A 170 31.67 -0.56 -0.87
N ILE A 171 30.35 -0.51 -0.89
CA ILE A 171 29.49 -1.58 -0.38
C ILE A 171 28.63 -2.03 -1.55
N GLN A 172 28.72 -3.31 -1.91
CA GLN A 172 27.84 -3.92 -2.89
C GLN A 172 26.55 -4.37 -2.21
N ILE A 173 25.40 -3.89 -2.65
CA ILE A 173 24.09 -4.33 -2.12
C ILE A 173 23.80 -5.76 -2.59
N VAL A 174 23.46 -6.65 -1.66
CA VAL A 174 23.19 -8.07 -1.90
C VAL A 174 21.73 -8.44 -1.62
N GLY A 175 21.05 -7.73 -0.72
CA GLY A 175 19.65 -8.02 -0.40
C GLY A 175 18.95 -6.91 0.38
N LEU A 176 17.63 -6.98 0.47
CA LEU A 176 16.79 -6.10 1.28
C LEU A 176 16.67 -6.67 2.70
N SER A 177 16.59 -5.81 3.70
CA SER A 177 16.45 -6.25 5.11
C SER A 177 15.09 -6.89 5.44
N GLY A 178 14.15 -6.95 4.49
CA GLY A 178 12.80 -7.48 4.69
C GLY A 178 12.39 -8.58 3.70
N ASP A 179 13.30 -9.01 2.82
CA ASP A 179 13.16 -10.30 2.16
C ASP A 179 13.92 -11.30 3.02
N ASP A 180 13.19 -12.19 3.68
CA ASP A 180 13.75 -13.30 4.44
C ASP A 180 14.62 -14.16 3.51
N LEU A 181 15.92 -13.88 3.47
CA LEU A 181 16.92 -14.86 3.05
C LEU A 181 17.15 -15.79 4.24
N VAL A 182 16.23 -16.76 4.36
CA VAL A 182 16.43 -18.04 5.07
C VAL A 182 17.57 -18.82 4.40
#